data_AF-A2EZ67-F1
#
_entry.id   AF-A2EZ67-F1
#
_cell.length_a   1.000
_cell.length_b   1.000
_cell.length_c   1.000
_cell.angle_alpha   90.00
_cell.angle_beta   90.00
_cell.angle_gamma   90.00
#
_symmetry.space_group_name_H-M   'P 1'
#
loop_
_entity.id
_entity.type
_entity.pdbx_description
1 polymer ?
#
loop_
_entity_poly.entity_id
_entity_poly.type
_entity_poly.pdbx_seq_one_letter_code
_entity_poly.pdbx_strand_id
1 'polypeptide(L)'
;MLNIIEDIISTRKLRKYKFNSPKNIRDHLQIFERIRENGIKMDFVSAYIDREFGTKVKYLSLLSIAGNLSKELDLKLDRLAKRNRNALLCWYAENWDKIQPHIKEQKTCLDISSEEDISSPVEIQKEECHTESVNTVVLRNCMLIDPSDLNQLLNFH
;
A
#
# COMPACT_ATOMS: atom_id res chain seq x y z
N MET A 1 -28.16 -5.53 22.32
CA MET A 1 -27.44 -4.79 21.24
C MET A 1 -26.06 -5.35 20.93
N LEU A 2 -25.29 -5.87 21.92
CA LEU A 2 -23.96 -6.49 21.67
C LEU A 2 -24.01 -7.67 20.68
N ASN A 3 -25.03 -8.53 20.76
CA ASN A 3 -25.17 -9.71 19.89
C ASN A 3 -25.27 -9.36 18.39
N ILE A 4 -25.91 -8.24 18.03
CA ILE A 4 -26.08 -7.85 16.62
C ILE A 4 -24.74 -7.43 16.02
N ILE A 5 -23.91 -6.72 16.79
CA ILE A 5 -22.60 -6.27 16.33
C ILE A 5 -21.66 -7.47 16.12
N GLU A 6 -21.66 -8.44 17.05
CA GLU A 6 -20.90 -9.67 16.92
C GLU A 6 -21.35 -10.51 15.72
N ASP A 7 -22.66 -10.63 15.50
CA ASP A 7 -23.22 -11.32 14.34
C ASP A 7 -22.79 -10.65 13.02
N ILE A 8 -22.87 -9.31 12.95
CA ILE A 8 -22.41 -8.55 11.78
C ILE A 8 -20.91 -8.81 11.52
N ILE A 9 -20.08 -8.78 12.57
CA ILE A 9 -18.64 -9.03 12.42
C ILE A 9 -18.38 -10.47 11.97
N SER A 10 -19.12 -11.45 12.49
CA SER A 10 -18.95 -12.88 12.17
C SER A 10 -19.29 -13.23 10.71
N THR A 11 -20.24 -12.52 10.12
CA THR A 11 -20.66 -12.73 8.72
C THR A 11 -19.68 -12.18 7.69
N ARG A 12 -18.63 -11.45 8.12
CA ARG A 12 -17.64 -10.86 7.20
C ARG A 12 -16.84 -11.94 6.48
N LYS A 13 -16.74 -11.80 5.15
CA LYS A 13 -15.87 -12.62 4.30
C LYS A 13 -14.41 -12.22 4.51
N LEU A 14 -13.76 -12.78 5.52
CA LEU A 14 -12.32 -12.65 5.70
C LEU A 14 -11.57 -13.58 4.73
N ARG A 15 -10.37 -13.17 4.30
CA ARG A 15 -9.50 -14.02 3.49
C ARG A 15 -9.21 -15.30 4.27
N LYS A 16 -9.44 -16.45 3.63
CA LYS A 16 -9.09 -17.76 4.21
C LYS A 16 -7.60 -17.79 4.55
N TYR A 17 -7.28 -18.06 5.80
CA TYR A 17 -5.92 -18.16 6.30
C TYR A 17 -5.28 -19.47 5.82
N LYS A 18 -4.05 -19.39 5.29
CA LYS A 18 -3.23 -20.56 4.96
C LYS A 18 -2.13 -20.71 6.01
N PHE A 19 -2.13 -21.84 6.70
CA PHE A 19 -1.18 -22.16 7.76
C PHE A 19 0.18 -22.53 7.16
N ASN A 20 1.03 -21.53 6.95
CA ASN A 20 2.33 -21.73 6.30
C ASN A 20 3.52 -21.52 7.25
N SER A 21 3.36 -20.79 8.36
CA SER A 21 4.45 -20.48 9.30
C SER A 21 3.92 -19.91 10.62
N PRO A 22 4.57 -20.16 11.77
CA PRO A 22 4.22 -19.56 13.07
C PRO A 22 4.15 -18.03 13.06
N LYS A 23 5.03 -17.36 12.29
CA LYS A 23 4.99 -15.90 12.14
C LYS A 23 3.70 -15.44 11.45
N ASN A 24 3.25 -16.18 10.44
CA ASN A 24 2.02 -15.88 9.72
C ASN A 24 0.79 -16.06 10.63
N ILE A 25 0.82 -17.02 11.57
CA ILE A 25 -0.27 -17.22 12.55
C ILE A 25 -0.39 -15.99 13.45
N ARG A 26 0.73 -15.53 14.01
CA ARG A 26 0.76 -14.36 14.88
C ARG A 26 0.23 -13.13 14.15
N ASP A 27 0.73 -12.86 12.95
CA ASP A 27 0.28 -11.73 12.13
C ASP A 27 -1.22 -11.84 11.83
N HIS A 28 -1.73 -13.04 11.52
CA HIS A 28 -3.17 -13.26 11.29
C HIS A 28 -4.01 -12.98 12.53
N LEU A 29 -3.60 -13.48 13.70
CA LEU A 29 -4.31 -13.26 14.97
C LEU A 29 -4.34 -11.77 15.34
N GLN A 30 -3.21 -11.07 15.19
CA GLN A 30 -3.14 -9.62 15.45
C GLN A 30 -4.09 -8.83 14.55
N ILE A 31 -4.17 -9.20 13.26
CA ILE A 31 -5.11 -8.56 12.33
C ILE A 31 -6.55 -8.86 12.74
N PHE A 32 -6.85 -10.09 13.13
CA PHE A 32 -8.18 -10.49 13.56
C PHE A 32 -8.64 -9.73 14.81
N GLU A 33 -7.75 -9.59 15.81
CA GLU A 33 -8.02 -8.78 17.01
C GLU A 33 -8.30 -7.32 16.66
N ARG A 34 -7.47 -6.71 15.80
CA ARG A 34 -7.71 -5.32 15.34
C ARG A 34 -9.04 -5.16 14.60
N ILE A 35 -9.44 -6.14 13.80
CA ILE A 35 -10.74 -6.12 13.10
C ILE A 35 -11.88 -6.18 14.12
N ARG A 36 -11.75 -6.98 15.18
CA ARG A 36 -12.74 -7.09 16.24
C ARG A 36 -12.87 -5.77 17.00
N GLU A 37 -11.75 -5.13 17.33
CA GLU A 37 -11.71 -3.85 18.05
C GLU A 37 -12.29 -2.70 17.23
N ASN A 38 -11.88 -2.58 15.96
CA ASN A 38 -12.38 -1.53 15.07
C ASN A 38 -13.82 -1.81 14.60
N GLY A 39 -14.25 -3.08 14.61
CA GLY A 39 -15.63 -3.49 14.38
C GLY A 39 -16.22 -2.84 13.13
N ILE A 40 -17.38 -2.21 13.28
CA ILE A 40 -18.17 -1.56 12.21
C ILE A 40 -17.46 -0.31 11.64
N LYS A 41 -16.58 0.35 12.42
CA LYS A 41 -15.85 1.55 11.98
C LYS A 41 -15.04 1.27 10.72
N MET A 42 -14.44 0.09 10.62
CA MET A 42 -13.70 -0.35 9.44
C MET A 42 -14.56 -0.36 8.16
N ASP A 43 -15.81 -0.83 8.25
CA ASP A 43 -16.72 -0.89 7.08
C ASP A 43 -17.18 0.51 6.69
N PHE A 44 -17.47 1.35 7.68
CA PHE A 44 -17.80 2.76 7.45
C PHE A 44 -16.67 3.48 6.72
N VAL A 45 -15.42 3.31 7.18
CA VAL A 45 -14.24 3.90 6.55
C VAL A 45 -14.06 3.42 5.12
N SER A 46 -14.19 2.11 4.87
CA SER A 46 -14.08 1.57 3.50
C SER A 46 -15.15 2.17 2.59
N ALA A 47 -16.40 2.26 3.06
CA ALA A 47 -17.50 2.82 2.29
C ALA A 47 -17.35 4.32 2.06
N TYR A 48 -16.84 5.05 3.05
CA TYR A 48 -16.57 6.48 2.93
C TYR A 48 -15.50 6.74 1.88
N ILE A 49 -14.37 6.03 1.95
CA ILE A 49 -13.29 6.14 0.98
C ILE A 49 -13.82 5.82 -0.43
N ASP A 50 -14.51 4.69 -0.61
CA ASP A 50 -15.07 4.32 -1.91
C ASP A 50 -16.05 5.38 -2.46
N ARG A 51 -16.81 6.04 -1.58
CA ARG A 51 -17.70 7.15 -1.95
C ARG A 51 -16.94 8.40 -2.40
N GLU A 52 -15.89 8.80 -1.69
CA GLU A 52 -15.12 10.01 -2.02
C GLU A 52 -14.38 9.87 -3.37
N PHE A 53 -13.85 8.67 -3.64
CA PHE A 53 -13.18 8.34 -4.91
C PHE A 53 -14.14 7.89 -6.02
N GLY A 54 -15.44 7.76 -5.73
CA GLY A 54 -16.49 7.37 -6.67
C GLY A 54 -16.35 5.94 -7.22
N THR A 55 -15.40 5.16 -6.72
CA THR A 55 -15.08 3.81 -7.18
C THR A 55 -14.56 2.97 -6.03
N LYS A 56 -14.60 1.64 -6.20
CA LYS A 56 -14.01 0.74 -5.23
C LYS A 56 -12.48 0.86 -5.25
N VAL A 57 -11.91 1.43 -4.20
CA VAL A 57 -10.48 1.70 -4.14
C VAL A 57 -9.69 0.41 -4.03
N LYS A 58 -8.80 0.18 -5.00
CA LYS A 58 -7.88 -0.96 -5.00
C LYS A 58 -6.87 -0.84 -3.87
N TYR A 59 -6.36 -1.97 -3.41
CA TYR A 59 -5.40 -2.03 -2.30
C TYR A 59 -4.17 -1.12 -2.50
N LEU A 60 -3.59 -1.10 -3.70
CA LEU A 60 -2.39 -0.30 -3.99
C LEU A 60 -2.67 1.20 -3.91
N SER A 61 -3.78 1.67 -4.48
CA SER A 61 -4.21 3.07 -4.38
C SER A 61 -4.46 3.45 -2.93
N LEU A 62 -5.16 2.60 -2.17
CA LEU A 62 -5.39 2.80 -0.74
C LEU A 62 -4.07 2.88 0.05
N LEU A 63 -3.10 2.05 -0.27
CA LEU A 63 -1.78 2.06 0.36
C LEU A 63 -0.97 3.31 0.02
N SER A 64 -1.07 3.79 -1.23
CA SER A 64 -0.44 5.04 -1.67
C SER A 64 -0.96 6.23 -0.85
N ILE A 65 -2.30 6.36 -0.76
CA ILE A 65 -2.95 7.40 0.03
C ILE A 65 -2.50 7.31 1.50
N ALA A 66 -2.48 6.10 2.07
CA ALA A 66 -2.04 5.90 3.45
C ALA A 66 -0.58 6.30 3.66
N GLY A 67 0.28 6.06 2.67
CA GLY A 67 1.68 6.48 2.70
C GLY A 67 1.84 8.00 2.70
N ASN A 68 1.04 8.71 1.90
CA ASN A 68 1.05 10.17 1.87
C ASN A 68 0.54 10.75 3.19
N LEU A 69 -0.62 10.28 3.67
CA LEU A 69 -1.20 10.70 4.95
C LEU A 69 -0.30 10.38 6.14
N SER A 70 0.39 9.25 6.10
CA SER A 70 1.37 8.84 7.12
C SER A 70 2.50 9.85 7.24
N LYS A 71 3.00 10.38 6.10
CA LYS A 71 4.04 11.41 6.08
C LYS A 71 3.51 12.78 6.50
N GLU A 72 2.32 13.14 6.01
CA GLU A 72 1.70 14.45 6.27
C GLU A 72 1.31 14.64 7.75
N LEU A 73 0.78 13.57 8.36
CA LEU A 73 0.26 13.59 9.74
C LEU A 73 1.24 13.01 10.77
N ASP A 74 2.45 12.65 10.34
CA ASP A 74 3.46 11.94 11.13
C ASP A 74 2.90 10.69 11.87
N LEU A 75 2.06 9.93 11.16
CA LEU A 75 1.44 8.72 11.69
C LEU A 75 2.24 7.50 11.27
N LYS A 76 2.59 6.63 12.22
CA LYS A 76 3.32 5.40 11.92
C LYS A 76 2.44 4.40 11.18
N LEU A 77 2.83 4.06 9.95
CA LEU A 77 2.20 2.98 9.18
C LEU A 77 2.86 1.63 9.47
N ASP A 78 2.14 0.77 10.17
CA ASP A 78 2.62 -0.54 10.60
C ASP A 78 2.93 -1.50 9.43
N ARG A 79 3.86 -2.43 9.67
CA ARG A 79 4.21 -3.49 8.72
C ARG A 79 2.99 -4.30 8.26
N LEU A 80 2.06 -4.57 9.18
CA LEU A 80 0.84 -5.34 8.86
C LEU A 80 -0.09 -4.57 7.93
N ALA A 81 -0.29 -3.27 8.19
CA ALA A 81 -1.07 -2.39 7.34
C ALA A 81 -0.50 -2.31 5.91
N LYS A 82 0.83 -2.30 5.77
CA LYS A 82 1.50 -2.30 4.46
C LYS A 82 1.39 -3.61 3.67
N ARG A 83 0.93 -4.71 4.29
CA ARG A 83 0.87 -6.05 3.66
C ARG A 83 -0.54 -6.60 3.52
N ASN A 84 -1.50 -6.11 4.28
CA ASN A 84 -2.85 -6.66 4.34
C ASN A 84 -3.90 -5.55 4.27
N ARG A 85 -4.82 -5.66 3.31
CA ARG A 85 -5.90 -4.67 3.12
C ARG A 85 -6.76 -4.47 4.37
N ASN A 86 -7.09 -5.52 5.11
CA ASN A 86 -7.90 -5.39 6.32
C ASN A 86 -7.14 -4.68 7.43
N ALA A 87 -5.86 -5.00 7.60
CA ALA A 87 -4.99 -4.31 8.55
C ALA A 87 -4.83 -2.82 8.17
N LEU A 88 -4.76 -2.53 6.87
CA LEU A 88 -4.71 -1.16 6.35
C LEU A 88 -6.00 -0.40 6.70
N LEU A 89 -7.17 -1.00 6.47
CA LEU A 89 -8.44 -0.38 6.85
C LEU A 89 -8.59 -0.21 8.36
N CYS A 90 -8.06 -1.14 9.17
CA CYS A 90 -8.00 -0.97 10.63
C CYS A 90 -7.14 0.24 11.00
N TRP A 91 -5.97 0.42 10.37
CA TRP A 91 -5.12 1.59 10.60
C TRP A 91 -5.83 2.92 10.27
N TYR A 92 -6.61 2.94 9.17
CA TYR A 92 -7.45 4.09 8.85
C TYR A 92 -8.54 4.34 9.90
N ALA A 93 -9.20 3.28 10.39
CA ALA A 93 -10.23 3.38 11.40
C ALA A 93 -9.67 3.85 12.76
N GLU A 94 -8.49 3.36 13.15
CA GLU A 94 -7.77 3.76 14.36
C GLU A 94 -7.45 5.26 14.35
N ASN A 95 -7.03 5.79 13.20
CA ASN A 95 -6.60 7.19 13.05
C ASN A 95 -7.64 8.08 12.36
N TRP A 96 -8.89 7.64 12.33
CA TRP A 96 -9.93 8.24 11.49
C TRP A 96 -10.14 9.73 11.73
N ASP A 97 -10.14 10.15 13.01
CA ASP A 97 -10.43 11.52 13.40
C ASP A 97 -9.40 12.51 12.85
N LYS A 98 -8.16 12.05 12.66
CA LYS A 98 -7.07 12.83 12.03
C LYS A 98 -7.08 12.70 10.52
N ILE A 99 -7.42 11.53 9.98
CA ILE A 99 -7.33 11.27 8.54
C ILE A 99 -8.51 11.87 7.77
N GLN A 100 -9.72 11.80 8.31
CA GLN A 100 -10.95 12.21 7.62
C GLN A 100 -10.88 13.58 6.94
N PRO A 101 -10.37 14.66 7.56
CA PRO A 101 -10.32 15.97 6.91
C PRO A 101 -9.38 16.00 5.69
N HIS A 102 -8.30 15.23 5.69
CA HIS A 102 -7.27 15.25 4.63
C HIS A 102 -7.60 14.34 3.44
N ILE A 103 -8.55 13.41 3.56
CA ILE A 103 -8.90 12.47 2.48
C ILE A 103 -9.31 13.19 1.18
N LYS A 104 -10.04 14.31 1.31
CA LYS A 104 -10.55 15.04 0.13
C LYS A 104 -9.43 15.67 -0.69
N GLU A 105 -8.37 16.11 -0.04
CA GLU A 105 -7.22 16.76 -0.67
C GLU A 105 -6.37 15.75 -1.45
N GLN A 106 -6.34 14.49 -0.99
CA GLN A 106 -5.61 13.40 -1.65
C GLN A 106 -6.23 12.99 -3.01
N LYS A 107 -7.49 13.35 -3.28
CA LYS A 107 -8.16 13.05 -4.56
C LYS A 107 -7.47 13.72 -5.74
N THR A 108 -7.03 14.96 -5.56
CA THR A 108 -6.41 15.76 -6.62
C THR A 108 -5.06 15.20 -7.09
N CYS A 109 -4.36 14.42 -6.25
CA CYS A 109 -3.06 13.84 -6.58
C CYS A 109 -3.15 12.50 -7.34
N LEU A 110 -4.28 11.77 -7.27
CA LEU A 110 -4.40 10.44 -7.87
C LEU A 110 -4.62 10.46 -9.38
N ASP A 111 -5.14 11.56 -9.91
CA ASP A 111 -5.37 11.74 -11.35
C ASP A 111 -4.06 11.92 -12.16
N ILE A 112 -2.91 12.01 -11.50
CA ILE A 112 -1.60 12.24 -12.13
C ILE A 112 -0.79 10.93 -12.29
N SER A 113 -1.21 9.81 -11.70
CA SER A 113 -0.38 8.58 -11.63
C SER A 113 -0.94 7.37 -12.39
N SER A 114 -1.95 7.53 -13.22
CA SER A 114 -2.44 6.44 -14.07
C SER A 114 -1.69 6.39 -15.40
N GLU A 115 -0.39 6.14 -15.37
CA GLU A 115 0.42 5.45 -16.40
C GLU A 115 1.82 5.28 -15.81
N GLU A 116 2.05 4.23 -15.01
CA GLU A 116 3.31 3.49 -15.03
C GLU A 116 3.18 2.22 -14.18
N ASP A 117 3.51 1.11 -14.84
CA ASP A 117 3.33 -0.24 -14.37
C ASP A 117 4.23 -0.63 -13.20
N ILE A 118 3.72 -1.58 -12.44
CA ILE A 118 4.26 -2.15 -11.23
C ILE A 118 5.51 -2.97 -11.55
N SER A 119 6.65 -2.64 -10.95
CA SER A 119 7.64 -3.65 -10.56
C SER A 119 8.28 -3.31 -9.22
N SER A 120 8.01 -4.16 -8.23
CA SER A 120 8.78 -4.31 -6.99
C SER A 120 9.63 -5.56 -7.16
N PRO A 121 10.80 -5.70 -6.49
CA PRO A 121 10.96 -5.40 -5.06
C PRO A 121 12.26 -4.67 -4.68
N VAL A 122 12.14 -3.67 -3.81
CA VAL A 122 13.31 -3.05 -3.13
C VAL A 122 13.67 -3.91 -1.92
N GLU A 123 14.83 -4.56 -2.00
CA GLU A 123 15.55 -5.13 -0.87
C GLU A 123 16.32 -4.04 -0.09
N ILE A 124 16.45 -4.30 1.20
CA ILE A 124 16.90 -3.39 2.25
C ILE A 124 18.43 -3.26 2.23
N GLN A 125 18.88 -2.04 2.45
CA GLN A 125 20.25 -1.54 2.53
C GLN A 125 21.14 -2.30 3.54
N LYS A 126 22.42 -2.45 3.20
CA LYS A 126 23.54 -2.47 4.15
C LYS A 126 24.63 -1.52 3.66
N GLU A 127 25.17 -0.79 4.62
CA GLU A 127 26.10 0.34 4.57
C GLU A 127 27.54 -0.04 4.16
N GLU A 128 28.19 0.91 3.46
CA GLU A 128 29.61 1.37 3.50
C GLU A 128 30.77 0.36 3.27
N CYS A 129 31.90 0.65 2.61
CA CYS A 129 32.68 1.90 2.54
C CYS A 129 33.86 1.84 1.51
N HIS A 130 34.41 3.03 1.18
CA HIS A 130 35.77 3.37 0.67
C HIS A 130 36.12 3.21 -0.84
N THR A 131 36.06 4.33 -1.62
CA THR A 131 37.17 5.20 -2.15
C THR A 131 37.97 4.56 -3.31
N GLU A 132 38.05 5.04 -4.56
CA GLU A 132 38.27 6.40 -5.10
C GLU A 132 37.93 6.51 -6.62
N SER A 133 37.45 7.71 -7.03
CA SER A 133 37.63 8.45 -8.30
C SER A 133 37.63 7.75 -9.68
N VAL A 134 36.65 8.11 -10.55
CA VAL A 134 36.82 8.81 -11.85
C VAL A 134 35.42 9.09 -12.44
N ASN A 135 35.24 10.31 -12.97
CA ASN A 135 34.04 10.82 -13.64
C ASN A 135 33.42 9.84 -14.65
N THR A 136 32.09 9.73 -14.68
CA THR A 136 31.23 10.02 -15.86
C THR A 136 29.76 9.94 -15.45
N VAL A 137 29.07 11.06 -15.63
CA VAL A 137 27.62 11.18 -15.67
C VAL A 137 27.09 10.29 -16.79
N VAL A 138 26.30 9.26 -16.49
CA VAL A 138 25.45 8.64 -17.50
C VAL A 138 24.02 8.71 -17.01
N LEU A 139 23.39 9.84 -17.36
CA LEU A 139 21.96 9.91 -17.68
C LEU A 139 21.58 8.61 -18.40
N ARG A 140 20.69 7.82 -17.81
CA ARG A 140 20.00 6.78 -18.58
C ARG A 140 19.02 7.50 -19.50
N ASN A 141 19.53 7.84 -20.68
CA ASN A 141 18.75 8.23 -21.84
C ASN A 141 17.66 7.18 -22.07
N CYS A 142 16.41 7.61 -22.13
CA CYS A 142 15.39 6.96 -22.93
C CYS A 142 15.83 7.07 -24.39
N MET A 143 16.68 6.14 -24.85
CA MET A 143 16.98 6.04 -26.26
C MET A 143 15.75 5.47 -26.96
N LEU A 144 15.21 6.30 -27.85
CA LEU A 144 14.30 5.92 -28.91
C LEU A 144 15.01 4.83 -29.74
N ILE A 145 14.63 3.58 -29.54
CA ILE A 145 15.16 2.45 -30.31
C ILE A 145 14.55 2.56 -31.71
N ASP A 146 15.39 2.73 -32.74
CA ASP A 146 14.96 2.73 -34.14
C ASP A 146 14.80 1.28 -34.61
N PRO A 147 13.59 0.82 -34.96
CA PRO A 147 13.36 -0.55 -35.40
C PRO A 147 14.00 -0.89 -36.76
N SER A 148 14.57 0.10 -37.46
CA SER A 148 15.24 -0.11 -38.76
C SER A 148 16.72 -0.49 -38.62
N ASP A 149 17.33 -0.30 -37.44
CA ASP A 149 18.76 -0.54 -37.21
C ASP A 149 19.01 -1.85 -36.44
N LEU A 150 19.19 -2.95 -37.20
CA LEU A 150 19.37 -4.29 -36.65
C LEU A 150 20.66 -4.46 -35.81
N ASN A 151 21.64 -3.57 -35.97
CA ASN A 151 22.91 -3.65 -35.24
C ASN A 151 22.75 -3.34 -33.76
N GLN A 152 21.66 -2.67 -33.36
CA GLN A 152 21.34 -2.40 -31.95
C GLN A 152 20.80 -3.63 -31.21
N LEU A 153 20.40 -4.69 -31.95
CA LEU A 153 19.81 -5.91 -31.40
C LEU A 153 20.80 -7.08 -31.32
N LEU A 154 21.99 -6.92 -31.88
CA LEU A 154 23.04 -7.94 -31.84
C LEU A 154 24.07 -7.52 -30.81
N ASN A 155 23.98 -8.11 -29.61
CA ASN A 155 25.08 -8.09 -28.67
C ASN A 155 26.27 -8.78 -29.34
N PHE A 156 27.29 -8.01 -29.73
CA PHE A 156 28.57 -8.56 -30.16
C PHE A 156 29.12 -9.43 -29.04
N HIS A 157 29.35 -10.70 -29.35
CA HIS A 157 29.79 -11.72 -28.41
C HIS A 157 31.29 -11.95 -28.49
#